data_AF-A0A812L8P6-F1
#
_entry.id   AF-A0A812L8P6-F1
#
_cell.length_a   1.000
_cell.length_b   1.000
_cell.length_c   1.000
_cell.angle_alpha   90.00
_cell.angle_beta   90.00
_cell.angle_gamma   90.00
#
_symmetry.space_group_name_H-M   'P 1'
#
loop_
_entity.id
_entity.type
_entity.pdbx_description
1 polymer ?
#
loop_
_entity_poly.entity_id
_entity_poly.type
_entity_poly.pdbx_seq_one_letter_code
_entity_poly.pdbx_strand_id
1 'polypeptide(L)'
;MHARLPSAFDGEIEAILHALAVVASVPCRAAHVGADCEAALTVAQGLAATAEWDLTARATVSIRALVAMQSKGLFLHKVLAHAGCALNGLADGLAKAVGRNLSLETAGTFQTLWTAITEGVVDHLWLVPPHPHTAYSLPPLNEAGTWERGYCDVVASDALQRPFCMPEPELVAKPVQLVTSAPGAPELLARGLRKHAVDIAGIQETRQRQTGIATLSDYWILHAPCTDQGIGGAQIWVRHNPRWDRQAFTIVHQEPQILVVLGSFDGVRMLLVSAHAPPATTAADVLQDWWGHLATTLHRTPANCVPLFFLDANATFSRQPLVPSTLLCTPLCNNAMCLQQFAANRALGLSPQFLTNGAPLHSWTSPQGHRKLIDYIGMPADWEHTCTVQDTPRLGDMYEDIDHQPVLLRLEATVDATPVQHHT
;
A
#
# COMPACT_ATOMS: atom_id res chain seq x y z
N MET A 1 14.89 29.05 28.50
CA MET A 1 14.91 28.46 27.15
C MET A 1 16.28 28.75 26.55
N HIS A 2 17.14 27.74 26.38
CA HIS A 2 18.39 27.95 25.63
C HIS A 2 18.00 28.20 24.16
N ALA A 3 18.40 29.35 23.61
CA ALA A 3 18.23 29.62 22.19
C ALA A 3 19.03 28.56 21.41
N ARG A 4 18.32 27.69 20.69
CA ARG A 4 18.93 26.69 19.82
C ARG A 4 19.70 27.44 18.74
N LEU A 5 20.98 27.13 18.57
CA LEU A 5 21.76 27.70 17.48
C LEU A 5 21.20 27.17 16.15
N PRO A 6 20.96 28.05 15.16
CA PRO A 6 20.47 27.62 13.85
C PRO A 6 21.49 26.67 13.20
N SER A 7 20.96 25.62 12.61
CA SER A 7 21.71 24.56 11.93
C SER A 7 21.51 24.63 10.42
N ALA A 8 22.35 23.92 9.66
CA ALA A 8 22.17 23.76 8.22
C ALA A 8 20.79 23.17 7.88
N PHE A 9 20.29 22.26 8.73
CA PHE A 9 18.94 21.71 8.59
C PHE A 9 17.85 22.79 8.67
N ASP A 10 17.97 23.74 9.60
CA ASP A 10 16.97 24.80 9.77
C ASP A 10 16.94 25.72 8.54
N GLY A 11 18.11 26.03 7.98
CA GLY A 11 18.22 26.80 6.74
C GLY A 11 17.65 26.07 5.52
N GLU A 12 17.84 24.75 5.43
CA GLU A 12 17.26 23.93 4.35
C GLU A 12 15.73 23.87 4.44
N ILE A 13 15.18 23.69 5.64
CA ILE A 13 13.73 23.72 5.86
C ILE A 13 13.15 25.09 5.46
N GLU A 14 13.81 26.18 5.85
CA GLU A 14 13.40 27.54 5.48
C GLU A 14 13.47 27.77 3.97
N ALA A 15 14.52 27.30 3.30
CA ALA A 15 14.62 27.39 1.85
C ALA A 15 13.48 26.63 1.15
N ILE A 16 13.14 25.43 1.62
CA ILE A 16 12.01 24.65 1.10
C ILE A 16 10.69 25.38 1.36
N LEU A 17 10.48 25.94 2.56
CA LEU A 17 9.31 26.74 2.90
C LEU A 17 9.08 27.87 1.89
N HIS A 18 10.13 28.65 1.61
CA HIS A 18 10.07 29.73 0.64
C HIS A 18 9.79 29.23 -0.78
N ALA A 19 10.44 28.13 -1.21
CA ALA A 19 10.17 27.52 -2.50
C ALA A 19 8.71 27.10 -2.64
N LEU A 20 8.13 26.47 -1.60
CA LEU A 20 6.73 26.08 -1.57
C LEU A 20 5.78 27.28 -1.58
N ALA A 21 6.10 28.36 -0.86
CA ALA A 21 5.32 29.59 -0.87
C ALA A 21 5.30 30.24 -2.27
N VAL A 22 6.44 30.22 -2.98
CA VAL A 22 6.52 30.64 -4.39
C VAL A 22 5.66 29.74 -5.27
N VAL A 23 5.76 28.41 -5.13
CA VAL A 23 4.91 27.47 -5.88
C VAL A 23 3.42 27.71 -5.62
N ALA A 24 3.03 27.98 -4.37
CA ALA A 24 1.64 28.25 -3.99
C ALA A 24 1.10 29.54 -4.63
N SER A 25 1.94 30.57 -4.74
CA SER A 25 1.57 31.90 -5.28
C SER A 25 1.64 32.01 -6.81
N VAL A 26 2.48 31.20 -7.46
CA VAL A 26 2.64 31.24 -8.92
C VAL A 26 1.65 30.29 -9.61
N PRO A 27 0.95 30.73 -10.67
CA PRO A 27 0.17 29.83 -11.52
C PRO A 27 1.08 28.83 -12.25
N CYS A 28 1.07 27.57 -11.80
CA CYS A 28 1.78 26.47 -12.45
C CYS A 28 0.96 25.18 -12.36
N ARG A 29 1.19 24.24 -13.29
CA ARG A 29 0.59 22.89 -13.24
C ARG A 29 1.44 21.91 -12.44
N ALA A 30 2.76 22.08 -12.51
CA ALA A 30 3.71 21.25 -11.81
C ALA A 30 4.92 22.09 -11.36
N ALA A 31 5.53 21.70 -10.26
CA ALA A 31 6.72 22.31 -9.70
C ALA A 31 7.67 21.23 -9.17
N HIS A 32 8.96 21.44 -9.40
CA HIS A 32 10.04 20.61 -8.89
C HIS A 32 10.82 21.42 -7.86
N VAL A 33 10.94 20.90 -6.64
CA VAL A 33 11.76 21.50 -5.58
C VAL A 33 12.82 20.47 -5.20
N GLY A 34 14.07 20.86 -5.39
CA GLY A 34 15.23 20.07 -5.01
C GLY A 34 15.86 20.63 -3.74
N ALA A 35 16.29 19.75 -2.84
CA ALA A 35 17.07 20.13 -1.66
C ALA A 35 18.18 19.10 -1.43
N ASP A 36 19.28 19.51 -0.81
CA ASP A 36 20.42 18.64 -0.54
C ASP A 36 20.38 18.00 0.85
N CYS A 37 19.31 18.25 1.62
CA CYS A 37 19.09 17.68 2.94
C CYS A 37 17.87 16.74 2.93
N GLU A 38 18.13 15.45 3.13
CA GLU A 38 17.09 14.41 3.07
C GLU A 38 16.13 14.47 4.27
N ALA A 39 16.65 14.80 5.46
CA ALA A 39 15.83 15.03 6.64
C ALA A 39 14.86 16.21 6.40
N ALA A 40 15.33 17.28 5.76
CA ALA A 40 14.49 18.45 5.46
C ALA A 40 13.38 18.10 4.46
N LEU A 41 13.68 17.30 3.44
CA LEU A 41 12.70 16.76 2.50
C LEU A 41 11.67 15.86 3.19
N THR A 42 12.10 15.02 4.13
CA THR A 42 11.20 14.12 4.89
C THR A 42 10.18 14.92 5.70
N VAL A 43 10.62 15.99 6.37
CA VAL A 43 9.73 16.94 7.06
C VAL A 43 8.81 17.63 6.06
N ALA A 44 9.35 18.17 4.97
CA ALA A 44 8.54 18.86 3.96
C ALA A 44 7.48 17.96 3.32
N GLN A 45 7.75 16.66 3.18
CA GLN A 45 6.79 15.65 2.70
C GLN A 45 5.71 15.29 3.73
N GLY A 46 5.82 15.75 4.98
CA GLY A 46 4.94 15.39 6.09
C GLY A 46 5.14 13.96 6.60
N LEU A 47 6.32 13.37 6.35
CA LEU A 47 6.65 12.01 6.79
C LEU A 47 7.33 11.97 8.16
N ALA A 48 7.78 13.12 8.67
CA ALA A 48 8.32 13.27 10.01
C ALA A 48 7.37 14.10 10.88
N ALA A 49 7.26 13.74 12.16
CA ALA A 49 6.51 14.53 13.13
C ALA A 49 7.16 15.90 13.30
N THR A 50 6.35 16.95 13.29
CA THR A 50 6.79 18.31 13.62
C THR A 50 6.50 18.59 15.08
N ALA A 51 7.44 19.27 15.75
CA ALA A 51 7.20 19.72 17.12
C ALA A 51 6.31 20.98 17.10
N GLU A 52 5.48 21.17 18.11
CA GLU A 52 4.58 22.33 18.21
C GLU A 52 5.33 23.67 18.12
N TRP A 53 6.54 23.70 18.68
CA TRP A 53 7.43 24.86 18.71
C TRP A 53 8.24 25.08 17.42
N ASP A 54 8.24 24.13 16.48
CA ASP A 54 8.96 24.25 15.21
C ASP A 54 8.05 24.85 14.14
N LEU A 55 7.90 26.17 14.22
CA LEU A 55 7.00 26.94 13.36
C LEU A 55 7.35 26.80 11.88
N THR A 56 8.65 26.76 11.54
CA THR A 56 9.10 26.66 10.15
C THR A 56 8.75 25.29 9.58
N ALA A 57 9.03 24.20 10.31
CA ALA A 57 8.68 22.85 9.86
C ALA A 57 7.16 22.68 9.68
N ARG A 58 6.37 23.18 10.63
CA ARG A 58 4.90 23.18 10.54
C ARG A 58 4.42 23.94 9.31
N ALA A 59 4.88 25.18 9.15
CA ALA A 59 4.51 26.01 8.00
C ALA A 59 4.86 25.33 6.66
N THR A 60 6.01 24.64 6.58
CA THR A 60 6.43 23.92 5.37
C THR A 60 5.43 22.83 5.01
N VAL A 61 5.01 22.02 5.99
CA VAL A 61 3.99 20.96 5.78
C VAL A 61 2.65 21.56 5.39
N SER A 62 2.23 22.64 6.06
CA SER A 62 0.97 23.33 5.81
C SER A 62 0.90 23.97 4.42
N ILE A 63 1.98 24.62 3.96
CA ILE A 63 2.04 25.18 2.59
C ILE A 63 2.10 24.07 1.55
N ARG A 64 2.78 22.95 1.81
CA ARG A 64 2.70 21.79 0.92
C ARG A 64 1.27 21.29 0.78
N ALA A 65 0.53 21.16 1.88
CA ALA A 65 -0.87 20.77 1.85
C ALA A 65 -1.69 21.77 1.01
N LEU A 66 -1.45 23.07 1.16
CA LEU A 66 -2.06 24.11 0.32
C LEU A 66 -1.76 23.90 -1.17
N VAL A 67 -0.51 23.63 -1.55
CA VAL A 67 -0.11 23.38 -2.95
C VAL A 67 -0.86 22.16 -3.51
N ALA A 68 -1.00 21.09 -2.71
CA ALA A 68 -1.77 19.93 -3.09
C ALA A 68 -3.26 20.28 -3.28
N MET A 69 -3.84 21.10 -2.40
CA MET A 69 -5.22 21.56 -2.52
C MET A 69 -5.45 22.52 -3.69
N GLN A 70 -4.40 23.11 -4.26
CA GLN A 70 -4.47 23.88 -5.50
C GLN A 70 -4.36 23.00 -6.75
N SER A 71 -4.41 21.67 -6.62
CA SER A 71 -4.23 20.69 -7.72
C SER A 71 -2.89 20.81 -8.46
N LYS A 72 -1.84 21.29 -7.80
CA LYS A 72 -0.51 21.43 -8.40
C LYS A 72 0.31 20.15 -8.19
N GLY A 73 0.92 19.64 -9.26
CA GLY A 73 1.84 18.51 -9.17
C GLY A 73 3.17 18.93 -8.54
N LEU A 74 3.41 18.58 -7.28
CA LEU A 74 4.63 18.94 -6.56
C LEU A 74 5.59 17.76 -6.45
N PHE A 75 6.81 17.93 -6.95
CA PHE A 75 7.87 16.92 -6.93
C PHE A 75 9.04 17.38 -6.05
N LEU A 76 9.05 16.89 -4.80
CA LEU A 76 10.16 17.07 -3.87
C LEU A 76 11.20 15.98 -4.11
N HIS A 77 12.46 16.33 -4.35
CA HIS A 77 13.51 15.36 -4.63
C HIS A 77 14.86 15.76 -4.04
N LYS A 78 15.67 14.75 -3.71
CA LYS A 78 17.03 14.94 -3.24
C LYS A 78 17.92 15.39 -4.40
N VAL A 79 18.69 16.45 -4.17
CA VAL A 79 19.80 16.83 -5.04
C VAL A 79 21.10 16.52 -4.30
N LEU A 80 22.00 15.77 -4.94
CA LEU A 80 23.30 15.50 -4.34
C LEU A 80 24.16 16.76 -4.39
N ALA A 81 24.74 17.12 -3.25
CA ALA A 81 25.74 18.18 -3.18
C ALA A 81 26.87 17.90 -4.18
N HIS A 82 27.32 18.94 -4.89
CA HIS A 82 28.41 18.87 -5.87
C HIS A 82 28.18 17.93 -7.08
N ALA A 83 26.94 17.48 -7.34
CA ALA A 83 26.63 16.60 -8.48
C ALA A 83 26.52 17.32 -9.85
N GLY A 84 27.02 18.56 -9.96
CA GLY A 84 26.94 19.34 -11.20
C GLY A 84 25.54 19.87 -11.55
N CYS A 85 24.59 19.84 -10.60
CA CYS A 85 23.30 20.49 -10.79
C CYS A 85 23.47 22.02 -10.79
N ALA A 86 23.23 22.66 -11.95
CA ALA A 86 23.43 24.09 -12.13
C ALA A 86 22.61 24.94 -11.14
N LEU A 87 21.37 24.54 -10.85
CA LEU A 87 20.49 25.26 -9.92
C LEU A 87 20.95 25.12 -8.46
N ASN A 88 21.42 23.94 -8.05
CA ASN A 88 21.98 23.74 -6.72
C ASN A 88 23.28 24.55 -6.55
N GLY A 89 24.15 24.51 -7.57
CA GLY A 89 25.39 25.30 -7.56
C GLY A 89 25.13 26.81 -7.48
N LEU A 90 24.05 27.28 -8.14
CA LEU A 90 23.60 28.67 -8.01
C LEU A 90 23.10 28.98 -6.60
N ALA A 91 22.24 28.13 -6.03
CA ALA A 91 21.73 28.29 -4.66
C ALA A 91 22.87 28.34 -3.63
N ASP A 92 23.79 27.38 -3.68
CA ASP A 92 24.99 27.34 -2.84
C ASP A 92 25.87 28.59 -3.00
N GLY A 93 26.04 29.02 -4.25
CA GLY A 93 26.80 30.21 -4.60
C GLY A 93 26.20 31.48 -3.99
N LEU A 94 24.88 31.64 -4.11
CA LEU A 94 24.14 32.77 -3.55
C LEU A 94 24.18 32.75 -2.01
N ALA A 95 23.96 31.60 -1.37
CA ALA A 95 24.04 31.47 0.08
C ALA A 95 25.44 31.86 0.62
N LYS A 96 26.51 31.37 -0.03
CA LYS A 96 27.90 31.74 0.31
C LYS A 96 28.20 33.21 0.05
N ALA A 97 27.64 33.79 -1.00
CA ALA A 97 27.81 35.20 -1.33
C ALA A 97 27.19 36.10 -0.26
N VAL A 98 25.97 35.81 0.18
CA VAL A 98 25.29 36.50 1.29
C VAL A 98 26.08 36.36 2.59
N GLY A 99 26.55 35.15 2.92
CA GLY A 99 27.38 34.91 4.10
C GLY A 99 28.73 35.66 4.10
N ARG A 100 29.17 36.18 2.94
CA ARG A 100 30.39 37.01 2.78
C ARG A 100 30.10 38.53 2.78
N ASN A 101 28.97 38.96 3.34
CA ASN A 101 28.54 40.36 3.45
C ASN A 101 28.13 41.05 2.14
N LEU A 102 27.60 40.30 1.17
CA LEU A 102 26.77 40.93 0.15
C LEU A 102 25.45 41.36 0.80
N SER A 103 25.31 42.67 1.03
CA SER A 103 24.04 43.27 1.45
C SER A 103 23.06 43.21 0.29
N LEU A 104 22.30 42.12 0.22
CA LEU A 104 21.06 42.12 -0.55
C LEU A 104 20.04 42.94 0.25
N GLU A 105 19.56 44.03 -0.33
CA GLU A 105 18.38 44.73 0.19
C GLU A 105 17.20 43.75 0.19
N THR A 106 17.00 43.07 1.31
CA THR A 106 15.86 42.17 1.55
C THR A 106 14.68 43.03 1.96
N ALA A 107 14.13 43.77 0.99
CA ALA A 107 13.00 44.65 1.20
C ALA A 107 11.73 43.85 1.50
N GLY A 108 11.48 43.50 2.77
CA GLY A 108 10.15 43.20 3.33
C GLY A 108 9.34 42.05 2.70
N THR A 109 9.87 41.33 1.72
CA THR A 109 9.09 40.50 0.78
C THR A 109 8.41 39.29 1.41
N PHE A 110 8.86 38.89 2.60
CA PHE A 110 8.31 37.76 3.34
C PHE A 110 7.87 38.10 4.76
N GLN A 111 7.89 39.39 5.16
CA GLN A 111 7.48 39.76 6.51
C GLN A 111 6.04 39.32 6.81
N THR A 112 5.14 39.51 5.85
CA THR A 112 3.74 39.06 5.95
C THR A 112 3.63 37.54 6.09
N LEU A 113 4.48 36.77 5.39
CA LEU A 113 4.50 35.32 5.52
C LEU A 113 4.92 34.91 6.93
N TRP A 114 6.01 35.49 7.45
CA TRP A 114 6.49 35.19 8.80
C TRP A 114 5.52 35.61 9.89
N THR A 115 4.83 36.75 9.73
CA THR A 115 3.73 37.16 10.60
C THR A 115 2.61 36.11 10.57
N ALA A 116 2.17 35.67 9.38
CA ALA A 116 1.13 34.65 9.24
C ALA A 116 1.54 33.29 9.83
N ILE A 117 2.82 32.90 9.75
CA ILE A 117 3.36 31.69 10.39
C ILE A 117 3.29 31.83 11.91
N THR A 118 3.74 32.97 12.43
CA THR A 118 3.76 33.24 13.88
C THR A 118 2.35 33.29 14.47
N GLU A 119 1.38 33.80 13.71
CA GLU A 119 -0.03 33.85 14.08
C GLU A 119 -0.77 32.51 13.86
N GLY A 120 -0.10 31.49 13.30
CA GLY A 120 -0.69 30.17 13.02
C GLY A 120 -1.66 30.16 11.83
N VAL A 121 -1.81 31.28 11.12
CA VAL A 121 -2.70 31.40 9.95
C VAL A 121 -2.33 30.38 8.86
N VAL A 122 -1.01 30.17 8.64
CA VAL A 122 -0.50 29.26 7.61
C VAL A 122 -0.96 27.82 7.81
N ASP A 123 -1.20 27.39 9.06
CA ASP A 123 -1.61 26.03 9.38
C ASP A 123 -3.01 25.67 8.90
N HIS A 124 -3.80 26.68 8.52
CA HIS A 124 -5.18 26.54 8.08
C HIS A 124 -5.38 26.94 6.62
N LEU A 125 -4.39 27.53 5.95
CA LEU A 125 -4.54 28.04 4.57
C LEU A 125 -4.96 26.96 3.56
N TRP A 126 -4.56 25.72 3.79
CA TRP A 126 -4.90 24.60 2.93
C TRP A 126 -6.41 24.27 2.93
N LEU A 127 -7.18 24.77 3.89
CA LEU A 127 -8.65 24.66 3.91
C LEU A 127 -9.34 25.62 2.92
N VAL A 128 -8.64 26.64 2.42
CA VAL A 128 -9.24 27.72 1.62
C VAL A 128 -9.53 27.31 0.17
N PRO A 129 -8.64 26.60 -0.57
CA PRO A 129 -8.92 26.27 -1.96
C PRO A 129 -10.09 25.27 -2.10
N PRO A 130 -11.04 25.54 -3.00
CA PRO A 130 -12.08 24.57 -3.34
C PRO A 130 -11.43 23.44 -4.16
N HIS A 131 -11.18 22.30 -3.52
CA HIS A 131 -10.67 21.11 -4.18
C HIS A 131 -11.68 19.96 -4.05
N PRO A 132 -11.87 19.14 -5.11
CA PRO A 132 -12.74 17.98 -5.01
C PRO A 132 -12.39 17.09 -3.81
N HIS A 133 -11.11 16.88 -3.52
CA HIS A 133 -10.69 16.09 -2.37
C HIS A 133 -11.09 16.68 -1.01
N THR A 134 -10.99 17.99 -0.76
CA THR A 134 -11.42 18.58 0.53
C THR A 134 -12.93 18.45 0.74
N ALA A 135 -13.74 18.51 -0.34
CA ALA A 135 -15.19 18.35 -0.26
C ALA A 135 -15.65 16.92 0.05
N TYR A 136 -14.85 15.89 -0.28
CA TYR A 136 -15.21 14.48 -0.06
C TYR A 136 -14.50 13.83 1.14
N SER A 137 -13.33 14.33 1.56
CA SER A 137 -12.54 13.69 2.62
C SER A 137 -12.51 14.44 3.94
N LEU A 138 -13.09 15.65 4.02
CA LEU A 138 -13.13 16.44 5.26
C LEU A 138 -14.56 16.85 5.57
N PRO A 139 -14.92 16.94 6.86
CA PRO A 139 -16.19 17.49 7.26
C PRO A 139 -16.34 18.93 6.75
N PRO A 140 -17.55 19.37 6.39
CA PRO A 140 -17.79 20.76 6.05
C PRO A 140 -17.47 21.65 7.25
N LEU A 141 -16.84 22.80 6.99
CA LEU A 141 -16.68 23.84 8.00
C LEU A 141 -18.04 24.49 8.27
N ASN A 142 -18.30 24.84 9.53
CA ASN A 142 -19.45 25.66 9.90
C ASN A 142 -19.25 27.13 9.46
N GLU A 143 -20.27 27.96 9.68
CA GLU A 143 -20.23 29.39 9.33
C GLU A 143 -19.06 30.15 10.01
N ALA A 144 -18.53 29.65 11.11
CA ALA A 144 -17.38 30.21 11.81
C ALA A 144 -16.03 29.71 11.28
N GLY A 145 -16.00 28.89 10.21
CA GLY A 145 -14.78 28.33 9.64
C GLY A 145 -14.12 27.26 10.52
N THR A 146 -14.89 26.61 11.40
CA THR A 146 -14.43 25.52 12.27
C THR A 146 -15.23 24.25 11.99
N TRP A 147 -14.71 23.09 12.39
CA TRP A 147 -15.55 21.88 12.40
C TRP A 147 -16.34 21.82 13.72
N GLU A 148 -17.59 21.34 13.66
CA GLU A 148 -18.34 21.09 14.89
C GLU A 148 -17.61 20.07 15.76
N ARG A 149 -17.76 20.16 17.09
CA ARG A 149 -17.03 19.30 18.03
C ARG A 149 -17.19 17.81 17.70
N GLY A 150 -18.38 17.38 17.26
CA GLY A 150 -18.62 15.99 16.85
C GLY A 150 -17.79 15.50 15.65
N TYR A 151 -17.22 16.42 14.85
CA TYR A 151 -16.29 16.13 13.76
C TYR A 151 -14.82 16.33 14.14
N CYS A 152 -14.54 17.14 15.18
CA CYS A 152 -13.22 17.39 15.76
C CYS A 152 -12.82 16.39 16.83
N ASP A 153 -13.79 15.75 17.46
CA ASP A 153 -13.56 14.63 18.35
C ASP A 153 -12.91 13.56 17.47
N VAL A 154 -11.58 13.52 17.49
CA VAL A 154 -10.85 12.30 17.27
C VAL A 154 -11.44 11.39 18.32
N VAL A 155 -12.47 10.63 17.94
CA VAL A 155 -12.83 9.40 18.65
C VAL A 155 -11.48 8.78 18.84
N ALA A 156 -10.99 8.76 20.09
CA ALA A 156 -9.76 8.08 20.40
C ALA A 156 -10.00 6.72 19.78
N SER A 157 -9.38 6.47 18.64
CA SER A 157 -9.54 5.19 17.99
C SER A 157 -8.91 4.32 19.05
N ASP A 158 -9.74 3.60 19.80
CA ASP A 158 -9.28 2.48 20.59
C ASP A 158 -8.23 1.82 19.72
N ALA A 159 -6.99 1.78 20.22
CA ALA A 159 -5.81 1.46 19.42
C ALA A 159 -6.21 0.35 18.47
N LEU A 160 -6.29 0.65 17.15
CA LEU A 160 -7.01 -0.17 16.16
C LEU A 160 -6.78 -1.64 16.50
N GLN A 161 -7.71 -2.27 17.24
CA GLN A 161 -7.41 -3.61 17.78
C GLN A 161 -7.26 -4.60 16.62
N ARG A 162 -7.84 -4.22 15.47
CA ARG A 162 -7.73 -4.84 14.18
C ARG A 162 -7.61 -3.70 13.15
N PRO A 163 -6.52 -3.58 12.38
CA PRO A 163 -6.39 -2.56 11.33
C PRO A 163 -7.44 -2.70 10.20
N PHE A 164 -8.19 -3.81 10.21
CA PHE A 164 -9.42 -3.98 9.48
C PHE A 164 -10.61 -3.99 10.45
N CYS A 165 -11.35 -2.88 10.55
CA CYS A 165 -12.59 -2.85 11.34
C CYS A 165 -13.65 -3.62 10.54
N MET A 166 -13.85 -4.89 10.89
CA MET A 166 -14.96 -5.68 10.40
C MET A 166 -16.20 -5.31 11.23
N PRO A 167 -17.36 -4.97 10.62
CA PRO A 167 -18.62 -5.04 11.34
C PRO A 167 -18.84 -6.50 11.81
N GLU A 168 -19.37 -6.70 13.02
CA GLU A 168 -19.78 -8.03 13.48
C GLU A 168 -20.88 -8.57 12.53
N PRO A 169 -20.64 -9.65 11.76
CA PRO A 169 -21.63 -10.13 10.80
C PRO A 169 -22.57 -11.18 11.43
N GLU A 170 -23.87 -11.07 11.15
CA GLU A 170 -24.85 -12.13 11.37
C GLU A 170 -24.99 -12.94 10.06
N LEU A 171 -24.68 -14.25 10.14
CA LEU A 171 -24.19 -15.07 9.01
C LEU A 171 -25.25 -15.66 8.06
N VAL A 172 -24.96 -15.66 6.75
CA VAL A 172 -25.51 -16.59 5.73
C VAL A 172 -24.47 -16.88 4.61
N ALA A 173 -23.97 -18.12 4.54
CA ALA A 173 -22.77 -18.55 3.79
C ALA A 173 -22.96 -18.83 2.28
N LYS A 174 -21.91 -18.58 1.45
CA LYS A 174 -21.72 -19.20 0.11
C LYS A 174 -20.22 -19.41 -0.22
N PRO A 175 -19.86 -20.49 -0.93
CA PRO A 175 -18.46 -20.83 -1.24
C PRO A 175 -17.84 -19.92 -2.31
N VAL A 176 -16.61 -19.48 -2.08
CA VAL A 176 -15.71 -18.83 -3.04
C VAL A 176 -14.51 -19.73 -3.25
N GLN A 177 -14.14 -19.99 -4.50
CA GLN A 177 -12.90 -20.72 -4.83
C GLN A 177 -11.75 -19.79 -5.15
N LEU A 178 -10.62 -20.01 -4.48
CA LEU A 178 -9.42 -19.18 -4.50
C LEU A 178 -8.20 -19.99 -4.95
N VAL A 179 -7.37 -19.48 -5.87
CA VAL A 179 -6.18 -20.18 -6.40
C VAL A 179 -4.92 -19.31 -6.44
N THR A 180 -3.74 -19.89 -6.16
CA THR A 180 -2.42 -19.35 -6.56
C THR A 180 -1.83 -20.14 -7.74
N SER A 181 -1.10 -19.53 -8.70
CA SER A 181 -0.52 -20.26 -9.85
C SER A 181 0.72 -19.58 -10.45
N ALA A 182 1.54 -20.38 -11.12
CA ALA A 182 2.65 -19.95 -11.99
C ALA A 182 2.16 -19.43 -13.36
N PRO A 183 3.00 -18.71 -14.14
CA PRO A 183 2.70 -18.28 -15.50
C PRO A 183 2.39 -19.44 -16.44
N GLY A 184 1.43 -19.23 -17.33
CA GLY A 184 1.16 -20.11 -18.45
C GLY A 184 0.43 -19.38 -19.57
N ALA A 185 0.06 -20.10 -20.62
CA ALA A 185 -0.73 -19.51 -21.70
C ALA A 185 -2.08 -19.02 -21.14
N PRO A 186 -2.42 -17.71 -21.21
CA PRO A 186 -3.58 -17.15 -20.54
C PRO A 186 -4.90 -17.86 -20.87
N GLU A 187 -5.07 -18.33 -22.11
CA GLU A 187 -6.26 -19.06 -22.55
C GLU A 187 -6.37 -20.45 -21.91
N LEU A 188 -5.23 -21.12 -21.69
CA LEU A 188 -5.17 -22.41 -21.02
C LEU A 188 -5.46 -22.26 -19.53
N LEU A 189 -4.85 -21.26 -18.88
CA LEU A 189 -5.17 -20.87 -17.51
C LEU A 189 -6.66 -20.56 -17.35
N ALA A 190 -7.23 -19.72 -18.21
CA ALA A 190 -8.67 -19.40 -18.20
C ALA A 190 -9.54 -20.66 -18.33
N ARG A 191 -9.14 -21.63 -19.15
CA ARG A 191 -9.84 -22.91 -19.29
C ARG A 191 -9.72 -23.77 -18.04
N GLY A 192 -8.53 -23.85 -17.44
CA GLY A 192 -8.28 -24.56 -16.18
C GLY A 192 -9.10 -23.98 -15.03
N LEU A 193 -9.03 -22.66 -14.82
CA LEU A 193 -9.78 -21.96 -13.79
C LEU A 193 -11.30 -22.19 -13.92
N ARG A 194 -11.84 -22.15 -15.15
CA ARG A 194 -13.26 -22.46 -15.40
C ARG A 194 -13.62 -23.90 -15.11
N LYS A 195 -12.77 -24.86 -15.51
CA LYS A 195 -12.98 -26.28 -15.26
C LYS A 195 -13.12 -26.57 -13.77
N HIS A 196 -12.36 -25.86 -12.93
CA HIS A 196 -12.41 -26.02 -11.48
C HIS A 196 -13.44 -25.12 -10.79
N ALA A 197 -14.04 -24.17 -11.52
CA ALA A 197 -14.98 -23.15 -11.03
C ALA A 197 -14.35 -22.12 -10.08
N VAL A 198 -13.12 -21.70 -10.38
CA VAL A 198 -12.39 -20.69 -9.60
C VAL A 198 -13.02 -19.31 -9.79
N ASP A 199 -13.33 -18.64 -8.67
CA ASP A 199 -13.93 -17.31 -8.64
C ASP A 199 -12.86 -16.21 -8.64
N ILE A 200 -11.78 -16.41 -7.88
CA ILE A 200 -10.67 -15.47 -7.80
C ILE A 200 -9.35 -16.25 -7.84
N ALA A 201 -8.38 -15.79 -8.62
CA ALA A 201 -7.03 -16.35 -8.62
C ALA A 201 -5.98 -15.25 -8.53
N GLY A 202 -4.93 -15.47 -7.75
CA GLY A 202 -3.71 -14.66 -7.79
C GLY A 202 -2.62 -15.44 -8.52
N ILE A 203 -2.00 -14.83 -9.53
CA ILE A 203 -0.94 -15.46 -10.32
C ILE A 203 0.34 -14.65 -10.12
N GLN A 204 1.44 -15.32 -9.82
CA GLN A 204 2.74 -14.72 -9.58
C GLN A 204 3.71 -15.07 -10.71
N GLU A 205 4.84 -14.37 -10.76
CA GLU A 205 5.87 -14.52 -11.78
C GLU A 205 5.35 -14.53 -13.23
N THR A 206 4.38 -13.70 -13.56
CA THR A 206 3.74 -13.77 -14.88
C THR A 206 4.71 -13.42 -16.03
N ARG A 207 5.78 -12.68 -15.72
CA ARG A 207 6.78 -12.14 -16.68
C ARG A 207 6.16 -11.29 -17.78
N GLN A 208 4.92 -10.84 -17.59
CA GLN A 208 4.22 -9.97 -18.52
C GLN A 208 4.46 -8.51 -18.17
N ARG A 209 4.68 -7.67 -19.19
CA ARG A 209 4.85 -6.21 -19.05
C ARG A 209 3.52 -5.44 -19.05
N GLN A 210 2.39 -6.15 -19.07
CA GLN A 210 1.06 -5.56 -19.11
C GLN A 210 0.73 -4.86 -17.79
N THR A 211 -0.07 -3.80 -17.85
CA THR A 211 -0.56 -3.02 -16.71
C THR A 211 -2.06 -2.78 -16.84
N GLY A 212 -2.71 -2.41 -15.74
CA GLY A 212 -4.13 -2.06 -15.77
C GLY A 212 -5.04 -3.29 -15.71
N ILE A 213 -6.26 -3.14 -16.26
CA ILE A 213 -7.31 -4.16 -16.21
C ILE A 213 -7.65 -4.62 -17.62
N ALA A 214 -7.48 -5.92 -17.89
CA ALA A 214 -7.88 -6.58 -19.11
C ALA A 214 -9.10 -7.50 -18.87
N THR A 215 -9.60 -8.10 -19.94
CA THR A 215 -10.68 -9.09 -19.89
C THR A 215 -10.33 -10.25 -20.81
N LEU A 216 -10.45 -11.47 -20.29
CA LEU A 216 -10.21 -12.69 -21.05
C LEU A 216 -11.26 -13.73 -20.67
N SER A 217 -12.02 -14.19 -21.67
CA SER A 217 -13.13 -15.13 -21.45
C SER A 217 -14.08 -14.61 -20.36
N ASP A 218 -14.19 -15.34 -19.25
CA ASP A 218 -15.11 -15.08 -18.15
C ASP A 218 -14.41 -14.39 -16.96
N TYR A 219 -13.26 -13.74 -17.19
CA TYR A 219 -12.47 -13.10 -16.14
C TYR A 219 -12.07 -11.66 -16.47
N TRP A 220 -12.14 -10.80 -15.46
CA TRP A 220 -11.35 -9.58 -15.40
C TRP A 220 -9.96 -9.89 -14.87
N ILE A 221 -8.93 -9.39 -15.53
CA ILE A 221 -7.52 -9.62 -15.15
C ILE A 221 -6.90 -8.29 -14.79
N LEU A 222 -6.44 -8.16 -13.56
CA LEU A 222 -5.70 -7.00 -13.08
C LEU A 222 -4.21 -7.33 -13.10
N HIS A 223 -3.39 -6.43 -13.64
CA HIS A 223 -1.98 -6.70 -13.90
C HIS A 223 -1.06 -5.78 -13.12
N ALA A 224 0.00 -6.35 -12.54
CA ALA A 224 1.23 -5.65 -12.22
C ALA A 224 2.35 -6.12 -13.18
N PRO A 225 3.10 -5.18 -13.77
CA PRO A 225 4.07 -5.51 -14.81
C PRO A 225 5.35 -6.12 -14.21
N CYS A 226 6.01 -7.01 -14.94
CA CYS A 226 7.39 -7.42 -14.64
C CYS A 226 8.39 -6.28 -14.93
N THR A 227 9.64 -6.45 -14.49
CA THR A 227 10.73 -5.53 -14.84
C THR A 227 11.11 -5.63 -16.32
N ASP A 228 11.96 -4.71 -16.79
CA ASP A 228 12.53 -4.79 -18.15
C ASP A 228 13.32 -6.09 -18.39
N GLN A 229 13.86 -6.70 -17.34
CA GLN A 229 14.56 -7.99 -17.42
C GLN A 229 13.61 -9.19 -17.36
N GLY A 230 12.29 -8.96 -17.37
CA GLY A 230 11.27 -10.02 -17.30
C GLY A 230 11.12 -10.63 -15.90
N ILE A 231 11.60 -9.95 -14.85
CA ILE A 231 11.55 -10.45 -13.47
C ILE A 231 10.22 -10.03 -12.83
N GLY A 232 9.54 -10.98 -12.18
CA GLY A 232 8.27 -10.77 -11.49
C GLY A 232 7.07 -10.72 -12.44
N GLY A 233 6.16 -9.79 -12.19
CA GLY A 233 4.82 -9.71 -12.76
C GLY A 233 3.82 -10.46 -11.88
N ALA A 234 2.69 -9.83 -11.56
CA ALA A 234 1.63 -10.42 -10.75
C ALA A 234 0.27 -10.12 -11.37
N GLN A 235 -0.68 -11.01 -11.18
CA GLN A 235 -2.05 -10.84 -11.66
C GLN A 235 -3.07 -11.24 -10.61
N ILE A 236 -4.24 -10.63 -10.68
CA ILE A 236 -5.44 -11.07 -9.99
C ILE A 236 -6.53 -11.27 -11.04
N TRP A 237 -7.09 -12.46 -11.10
CA TRP A 237 -8.15 -12.86 -12.00
C TRP A 237 -9.44 -12.95 -11.20
N VAL A 238 -10.47 -12.23 -11.62
CA VAL A 238 -11.79 -12.25 -10.98
C VAL A 238 -12.82 -12.68 -11.99
N ARG A 239 -13.53 -13.77 -11.70
CA ARG A 239 -14.58 -14.30 -12.56
C ARG A 239 -15.72 -13.28 -12.68
N HIS A 240 -16.24 -13.12 -13.88
CA HIS A 240 -17.45 -12.35 -14.14
C HIS A 240 -18.58 -12.88 -13.29
N ASN A 241 -19.08 -12.02 -12.41
CA ASN A 241 -20.21 -12.31 -11.55
C ASN A 241 -20.99 -11.00 -11.38
N PRO A 242 -22.34 -11.00 -11.53
CA PRO A 242 -23.14 -9.80 -11.33
C PRO A 242 -23.03 -9.20 -9.92
N ARG A 243 -22.53 -9.98 -8.95
CA ARG A 243 -22.26 -9.53 -7.57
C ARG A 243 -21.03 -8.63 -7.47
N TRP A 244 -20.08 -8.76 -8.42
CA TRP A 244 -18.94 -7.86 -8.50
C TRP A 244 -19.34 -6.59 -9.24
N ASP A 245 -19.06 -5.43 -8.65
CA ASP A 245 -19.09 -4.17 -9.37
C ASP A 245 -17.79 -4.01 -10.16
N ARG A 246 -17.88 -4.18 -11.48
CA ARG A 246 -16.74 -4.00 -12.38
C ARG A 246 -16.13 -2.60 -12.30
N GLN A 247 -16.93 -1.57 -12.05
CA GLN A 247 -16.45 -0.19 -12.00
C GLN A 247 -15.74 0.11 -10.68
N ALA A 248 -15.99 -0.68 -9.64
CA ALA A 248 -15.32 -0.55 -8.34
C ALA A 248 -13.89 -1.10 -8.32
N PHE A 249 -13.46 -1.85 -9.35
CA PHE A 249 -12.08 -2.34 -9.40
C PHE A 249 -11.07 -1.23 -9.61
N THR A 250 -10.17 -1.05 -8.64
CA THR A 250 -9.09 -0.06 -8.67
C THR A 250 -7.77 -0.70 -8.26
N ILE A 251 -6.74 -0.55 -9.09
CA ILE A 251 -5.36 -0.91 -8.71
C ILE A 251 -4.81 0.22 -7.85
N VAL A 252 -4.63 -0.05 -6.56
CA VAL A 252 -4.11 0.93 -5.57
C VAL A 252 -2.59 0.93 -5.57
N HIS A 253 -1.99 -0.22 -5.85
CA HIS A 253 -0.56 -0.37 -5.95
C HIS A 253 -0.20 -1.50 -6.92
N GLN A 254 0.85 -1.28 -7.71
CA GLN A 254 1.42 -2.29 -8.59
C GLN A 254 2.93 -2.11 -8.70
N GLU A 255 3.65 -3.21 -8.53
CA GLU A 255 5.08 -3.36 -8.78
C GLU A 255 5.34 -4.83 -9.15
N PRO A 256 6.53 -5.20 -9.64
CA PRO A 256 6.76 -6.55 -10.16
C PRO A 256 6.45 -7.69 -9.19
N GLN A 257 6.48 -7.46 -7.88
CA GLN A 257 6.23 -8.50 -6.88
C GLN A 257 4.95 -8.28 -6.07
N ILE A 258 4.27 -7.13 -6.20
CA ILE A 258 3.10 -6.80 -5.38
C ILE A 258 2.04 -6.14 -6.25
N LEU A 259 0.84 -6.73 -6.24
CA LEU A 259 -0.37 -6.15 -6.82
C LEU A 259 -1.42 -6.00 -5.73
N VAL A 260 -1.90 -4.78 -5.52
CA VAL A 260 -2.95 -4.46 -4.55
C VAL A 260 -4.15 -3.85 -5.26
N VAL A 261 -5.30 -4.49 -5.12
CA VAL A 261 -6.53 -4.18 -5.81
C VAL A 261 -7.65 -3.98 -4.80
N LEU A 262 -8.43 -2.91 -4.97
CA LEU A 262 -9.74 -2.78 -4.36
C LEU A 262 -10.81 -3.23 -5.34
N GLY A 263 -11.85 -3.87 -4.83
CA GLY A 263 -13.07 -4.19 -5.57
C GLY A 263 -14.29 -4.09 -4.65
N SER A 264 -15.48 -4.24 -5.23
CA SER A 264 -16.73 -4.31 -4.47
C SER A 264 -17.52 -5.55 -4.86
N PHE A 265 -17.87 -6.37 -3.87
CA PHE A 265 -18.68 -7.58 -4.00
C PHE A 265 -19.94 -7.44 -3.15
N ASP A 266 -21.10 -7.35 -3.79
CA ASP A 266 -22.39 -7.05 -3.16
C ASP A 266 -22.34 -5.83 -2.21
N GLY A 267 -21.62 -4.78 -2.62
CA GLY A 267 -21.46 -3.57 -1.82
C GLY A 267 -20.40 -3.65 -0.73
N VAL A 268 -19.79 -4.82 -0.49
CA VAL A 268 -18.67 -4.96 0.43
C VAL A 268 -17.35 -4.66 -0.28
N ARG A 269 -16.55 -3.78 0.33
CA ARG A 269 -15.20 -3.49 -0.16
C ARG A 269 -14.27 -4.68 0.10
N MET A 270 -13.68 -5.18 -0.98
CA MET A 270 -12.73 -6.28 -0.97
C MET A 270 -11.33 -5.73 -1.26
N LEU A 271 -10.35 -6.17 -0.49
CA LEU A 271 -8.93 -5.92 -0.72
C LEU A 271 -8.30 -7.20 -1.25
N LEU A 272 -7.94 -7.23 -2.52
CA LEU A 272 -7.32 -8.39 -3.17
C LEU A 272 -5.82 -8.10 -3.36
N VAL A 273 -4.97 -9.00 -2.88
CA VAL A 273 -3.51 -8.82 -2.93
C VAL A 273 -2.87 -10.04 -3.55
N SER A 274 -2.09 -9.87 -4.61
CA SER A 274 -1.19 -10.91 -5.14
C SER A 274 0.24 -10.48 -4.88
N ALA A 275 1.00 -11.31 -4.17
CA ALA A 275 2.37 -10.96 -3.79
C ALA A 275 3.33 -12.14 -3.91
N HIS A 276 4.57 -11.85 -4.31
CA HIS A 276 5.65 -12.81 -4.45
C HIS A 276 6.87 -12.36 -3.64
N ALA A 277 7.09 -13.00 -2.49
CA ALA A 277 8.20 -12.70 -1.61
C ALA A 277 9.53 -13.19 -2.22
N PRO A 278 10.66 -12.51 -1.94
CA PRO A 278 11.96 -12.99 -2.39
C PRO A 278 12.27 -14.41 -1.87
N PRO A 279 13.15 -15.18 -2.56
CA PRO A 279 13.49 -16.54 -2.16
C PRO A 279 13.96 -16.65 -0.71
N ALA A 280 13.67 -17.77 -0.05
CA ALA A 280 14.02 -18.00 1.36
C ALA A 280 15.53 -17.92 1.67
N THR A 281 16.38 -18.02 0.65
CA THR A 281 17.85 -17.90 0.74
C THR A 281 18.35 -16.45 0.71
N THR A 282 17.45 -15.49 0.46
CA THR A 282 17.75 -14.06 0.52
C THR A 282 18.15 -13.66 1.95
N ALA A 283 19.03 -12.66 2.08
CA ALA A 283 19.49 -12.16 3.37
C ALA A 283 18.31 -11.66 4.24
N ALA A 284 18.41 -11.87 5.55
CA ALA A 284 17.29 -11.68 6.48
C ALA A 284 16.78 -10.23 6.54
N ASP A 285 17.71 -9.26 6.44
CA ASP A 285 17.42 -7.83 6.37
C ASP A 285 16.60 -7.49 5.12
N VAL A 286 17.00 -8.00 3.95
CA VAL A 286 16.27 -7.80 2.69
C VAL A 286 14.88 -8.41 2.74
N LEU A 287 14.71 -9.58 3.37
CA LEU A 287 13.40 -10.18 3.59
C LEU A 287 12.53 -9.30 4.49
N GLN A 288 13.09 -8.84 5.61
CA GLN A 288 12.38 -7.96 6.55
C GLN A 288 11.96 -6.65 5.88
N ASP A 289 12.83 -6.06 5.07
CA ASP A 289 12.54 -4.84 4.31
C ASP A 289 11.40 -5.07 3.31
N TRP A 290 11.39 -6.20 2.59
CA TRP A 290 10.33 -6.53 1.65
C TRP A 290 8.97 -6.70 2.35
N TRP A 291 8.92 -7.44 3.47
CA TRP A 291 7.69 -7.61 4.25
C TRP A 291 7.22 -6.29 4.89
N GLY A 292 8.16 -5.45 5.32
CA GLY A 292 7.90 -4.09 5.80
C GLY A 292 7.34 -3.17 4.71
N HIS A 293 7.85 -3.29 3.49
CA HIS A 293 7.35 -2.58 2.31
C HIS A 293 5.95 -3.03 1.92
N LEU A 294 5.67 -4.33 1.91
CA LEU A 294 4.31 -4.86 1.70
C LEU A 294 3.35 -4.30 2.76
N ALA A 295 3.73 -4.34 4.04
CA ALA A 295 2.92 -3.78 5.12
C ALA A 295 2.67 -2.27 4.95
N THR A 296 3.69 -1.51 4.56
CA THR A 296 3.59 -0.06 4.33
C THR A 296 2.69 0.26 3.14
N THR A 297 2.81 -0.52 2.06
CA THR A 297 1.98 -0.39 0.87
C THR A 297 0.50 -0.55 1.19
N LEU A 298 0.16 -1.48 2.08
CA LEU A 298 -1.22 -1.72 2.51
C LEU A 298 -1.80 -0.59 3.38
N HIS A 299 -0.99 0.30 3.97
CA HIS A 299 -1.51 1.47 4.68
C HIS A 299 -2.24 2.46 3.75
N ARG A 300 -2.06 2.34 2.43
CA ARG A 300 -2.80 3.15 1.43
C ARG A 300 -4.22 2.65 1.19
N THR A 301 -4.60 1.52 1.77
CA THR A 301 -5.91 0.89 1.56
C THR A 301 -6.90 1.31 2.66
N PRO A 302 -8.19 1.47 2.35
CA PRO A 302 -9.20 1.80 3.36
C PRO A 302 -9.28 0.72 4.43
N ALA A 303 -9.38 1.12 5.70
CA ALA A 303 -9.41 0.22 6.85
C ALA A 303 -10.64 -0.69 6.93
N ASN A 304 -11.66 -0.50 6.10
CA ASN A 304 -12.92 -1.27 6.14
C ASN A 304 -13.08 -2.20 4.93
N CYS A 305 -11.97 -2.76 4.45
CA CYS A 305 -11.97 -3.75 3.37
C CYS A 305 -11.76 -5.15 3.93
N VAL A 306 -12.34 -6.15 3.27
CA VAL A 306 -12.10 -7.55 3.55
C VAL A 306 -10.88 -8.04 2.79
N PRO A 307 -9.78 -8.42 3.47
CA PRO A 307 -8.55 -8.84 2.81
C PRO A 307 -8.60 -10.28 2.28
N LEU A 308 -8.19 -10.48 1.04
CA LEU A 308 -7.81 -11.77 0.47
C LEU A 308 -6.41 -11.66 -0.14
N PHE A 309 -5.50 -12.49 0.33
CA PHE A 309 -4.11 -12.51 -0.09
C PHE A 309 -3.81 -13.81 -0.86
N PHE A 310 -3.09 -13.68 -1.96
CA PHE A 310 -2.58 -14.76 -2.80
C PHE A 310 -1.06 -14.64 -2.80
N LEU A 311 -0.41 -15.48 -2.01
CA LEU A 311 1.00 -15.33 -1.69
C LEU A 311 1.79 -16.49 -2.28
N ASP A 312 2.79 -16.20 -3.10
CA ASP A 312 4.01 -17.00 -3.09
C ASP A 312 4.91 -16.39 -2.02
N ALA A 313 4.86 -16.95 -0.82
CA ALA A 313 5.53 -16.36 0.32
C ALA A 313 6.98 -16.81 0.46
N ASN A 314 7.43 -17.78 -0.34
CA ASN A 314 8.72 -18.45 -0.14
C ASN A 314 8.95 -18.84 1.34
N ALA A 315 7.87 -19.15 2.07
CA ALA A 315 7.84 -19.34 3.51
C ALA A 315 7.56 -20.80 3.84
N THR A 316 8.37 -21.42 4.69
CA THR A 316 8.20 -22.83 5.08
C THR A 316 7.93 -22.94 6.58
N PHE A 317 6.83 -23.60 6.94
CA PHE A 317 6.49 -23.96 8.31
C PHE A 317 6.72 -25.46 8.55
N SER A 318 6.83 -25.85 9.82
CA SER A 318 6.85 -27.25 10.21
C SER A 318 5.49 -27.90 9.96
N ARG A 319 5.51 -29.17 9.54
CA ARG A 319 4.30 -29.94 9.24
C ARG A 319 3.79 -30.60 10.50
N GLN A 320 2.70 -30.08 11.05
CA GLN A 320 2.09 -30.55 12.29
C GLN A 320 0.60 -30.81 12.08
N PRO A 321 0.17 -32.05 11.75
CA PRO A 321 -1.23 -32.35 11.39
C PRO A 321 -2.27 -32.01 12.46
N LEU A 322 -1.86 -31.96 13.73
CA LEU A 322 -2.74 -31.69 14.86
C LEU A 322 -2.82 -30.20 15.20
N VAL A 323 -2.08 -29.34 14.50
CA VAL A 323 -2.09 -27.90 14.73
C VAL A 323 -3.11 -27.27 13.78
N PRO A 324 -4.13 -26.56 14.31
CA PRO A 324 -5.30 -26.15 13.52
C PRO A 324 -5.00 -25.03 12.51
N SER A 325 -3.91 -24.29 12.70
CA SER A 325 -3.52 -23.17 11.85
C SER A 325 -2.07 -23.29 11.40
N THR A 326 -1.82 -22.99 10.13
CA THR A 326 -0.46 -22.90 9.57
C THR A 326 0.40 -21.90 10.36
N LEU A 327 -0.19 -20.80 10.83
CA LEU A 327 0.51 -19.74 11.57
C LEU A 327 0.90 -20.15 12.99
N LEU A 328 0.33 -21.22 13.54
CA LEU A 328 0.71 -21.77 14.84
C LEU A 328 1.85 -22.80 14.73
N CYS A 329 2.19 -23.24 13.53
CA CYS A 329 3.31 -24.14 13.31
C CYS A 329 4.65 -23.41 13.43
N THR A 330 5.71 -24.17 13.72
CA THR A 330 7.05 -23.62 13.88
C THR A 330 7.58 -23.08 12.54
N PRO A 331 7.99 -21.81 12.44
CA PRO A 331 8.62 -21.30 11.22
C PRO A 331 9.98 -21.96 11.01
N LEU A 332 10.28 -22.38 9.78
CA LEU A 332 11.53 -23.05 9.40
C LEU A 332 12.47 -22.17 8.57
N CYS A 333 12.07 -20.95 8.24
CA CYS A 333 12.89 -19.95 7.55
C CYS A 333 12.49 -18.52 7.93
N ASN A 334 13.33 -17.55 7.57
CA ASN A 334 13.08 -16.12 7.85
C ASN A 334 11.78 -15.62 7.21
N ASN A 335 11.45 -16.03 5.98
CA ASN A 335 10.16 -15.69 5.36
C ASN A 335 8.97 -16.20 6.17
N ALA A 336 9.06 -17.37 6.81
CA ALA A 336 7.99 -17.88 7.67
C ALA A 336 7.84 -17.05 8.95
N MET A 337 8.95 -16.58 9.54
CA MET A 337 8.91 -15.65 10.68
C MET A 337 8.29 -14.31 10.29
N CYS A 338 8.69 -13.74 9.15
CA CYS A 338 8.14 -12.48 8.66
C CYS A 338 6.66 -12.60 8.29
N LEU A 339 6.25 -13.67 7.60
CA LEU A 339 4.85 -13.95 7.27
C LEU A 339 4.01 -14.13 8.54
N GLN A 340 4.52 -14.85 9.55
CA GLN A 340 3.83 -15.04 10.82
C GLN A 340 3.58 -13.68 11.51
N GLN A 341 4.59 -12.82 11.59
CA GLN A 341 4.45 -11.48 12.14
C GLN A 341 3.50 -10.60 11.32
N PHE A 342 3.62 -10.64 10.00
CA PHE A 342 2.77 -9.89 9.07
C PHE A 342 1.29 -10.29 9.23
N ALA A 343 1.02 -11.59 9.26
CA ALA A 343 -0.34 -12.11 9.42
C ALA A 343 -0.93 -11.74 10.79
N ALA A 344 -0.15 -11.85 11.87
CA ALA A 344 -0.58 -11.45 13.21
C ALA A 344 -0.94 -9.96 13.26
N ASN A 345 -0.10 -9.09 12.70
CA ASN A 345 -0.33 -7.64 12.64
C ASN A 345 -1.58 -7.26 11.82
N ARG A 346 -2.04 -8.16 10.94
CA ARG A 346 -3.15 -7.93 10.01
C ARG A 346 -4.38 -8.77 10.32
N ALA A 347 -4.36 -9.51 11.43
CA ALA A 347 -5.42 -10.46 11.80
C ALA A 347 -5.78 -11.42 10.66
N LEU A 348 -4.77 -11.97 9.98
CA LEU A 348 -4.93 -12.93 8.88
C LEU A 348 -4.75 -14.36 9.37
N GLY A 349 -5.56 -15.28 8.83
CA GLY A 349 -5.31 -16.72 8.81
C GLY A 349 -4.70 -17.11 7.46
N LEU A 350 -4.09 -18.29 7.38
CA LEU A 350 -3.53 -18.86 6.15
C LEU A 350 -4.19 -20.17 5.78
N SER A 351 -4.18 -20.52 4.49
CA SER A 351 -4.65 -21.80 4.00
C SER A 351 -4.00 -22.98 4.75
N PRO A 352 -4.76 -24.07 5.03
CA PRO A 352 -4.25 -25.23 5.78
C PRO A 352 -3.08 -25.95 5.09
N GLN A 353 -2.22 -26.60 5.88
CA GLN A 353 -1.09 -27.38 5.36
C GLN A 353 -1.45 -28.81 4.91
N PHE A 354 -2.67 -29.27 5.18
CA PHE A 354 -3.12 -30.64 4.94
C PHE A 354 -4.48 -30.65 4.27
N LEU A 355 -4.64 -31.57 3.32
CA LEU A 355 -5.93 -31.89 2.71
C LEU A 355 -6.86 -32.54 3.74
N THR A 356 -8.16 -32.58 3.44
CA THR A 356 -9.19 -33.18 4.31
C THR A 356 -8.97 -34.67 4.56
N ASN A 357 -8.25 -35.36 3.68
CA ASN A 357 -7.84 -36.76 3.83
C ASN A 357 -6.56 -36.94 4.68
N GLY A 358 -6.01 -35.86 5.24
CA GLY A 358 -4.80 -35.85 6.05
C GLY A 358 -3.48 -35.86 5.27
N ALA A 359 -3.52 -35.92 3.93
CA ALA A 359 -2.32 -35.84 3.11
C ALA A 359 -1.74 -34.41 3.16
N PRO A 360 -0.42 -34.25 3.24
CA PRO A 360 0.16 -32.92 3.28
C PRO A 360 0.08 -32.23 1.92
N LEU A 361 -0.24 -30.94 1.95
CA LEU A 361 -0.26 -30.10 0.75
C LEU A 361 1.17 -29.73 0.34
N HIS A 362 1.40 -29.65 -0.96
CA HIS A 362 2.62 -29.17 -1.56
C HIS A 362 2.26 -28.16 -2.63
N SER A 363 3.04 -27.09 -2.72
CA SER A 363 2.88 -26.06 -3.76
C SER A 363 4.17 -25.82 -4.54
N TRP A 364 5.27 -26.44 -4.14
CA TRP A 364 6.56 -26.31 -4.82
C TRP A 364 7.38 -27.59 -4.77
N THR A 365 8.09 -27.88 -5.86
CA THR A 365 9.03 -29.00 -6.03
C THR A 365 10.36 -28.49 -6.59
N SER A 366 11.46 -28.76 -5.91
CA SER A 366 12.80 -28.44 -6.39
C SER A 366 13.19 -29.32 -7.58
N PRO A 367 14.19 -28.91 -8.40
CA PRO A 367 14.71 -29.76 -9.48
C PRO A 367 15.26 -31.12 -9.00
N GLN A 368 15.58 -31.26 -7.71
CA GLN A 368 16.03 -32.50 -7.08
C GLN A 368 14.90 -33.30 -6.43
N GLY A 369 13.64 -32.87 -6.60
CA GLY A 369 12.45 -33.53 -6.08
C GLY A 369 12.06 -33.17 -4.65
N HIS A 370 12.72 -32.19 -4.01
CA HIS A 370 12.32 -31.75 -2.67
C HIS A 370 11.03 -30.95 -2.73
N ARG A 371 10.02 -31.34 -1.95
CA ARG A 371 8.73 -30.67 -1.99
C ARG A 371 8.48 -29.81 -0.76
N LYS A 372 7.90 -28.64 -0.96
CA LYS A 372 7.51 -27.70 0.10
C LYS A 372 6.11 -27.15 -0.15
N LEU A 373 5.52 -26.58 0.90
CA LEU A 373 4.41 -25.65 0.79
C LEU A 373 4.99 -24.26 1.04
N ILE A 374 4.91 -23.39 0.04
CA ILE A 374 5.39 -22.01 0.10
C ILE A 374 4.39 -21.00 -0.44
N ASP A 375 3.32 -21.47 -1.06
CA ASP A 375 2.21 -20.68 -1.55
C ASP A 375 1.04 -20.76 -0.57
N TYR A 376 0.45 -19.62 -0.23
CA TYR A 376 -0.63 -19.53 0.75
C TYR A 376 -1.73 -18.59 0.28
N ILE A 377 -2.95 -18.93 0.66
CA ILE A 377 -4.08 -18.01 0.58
C ILE A 377 -4.30 -17.43 1.97
N GLY A 378 -4.14 -16.11 2.10
CA GLY A 378 -4.42 -15.38 3.33
C GLY A 378 -5.84 -14.81 3.31
N MET A 379 -6.50 -14.87 4.46
CA MET A 379 -7.89 -14.43 4.66
C MET A 379 -8.03 -13.87 6.08
N PRO A 380 -9.15 -13.22 6.45
CA PRO A 380 -9.38 -12.87 7.85
C PRO A 380 -9.23 -14.09 8.76
N ALA A 381 -8.55 -13.94 9.90
CA ALA A 381 -8.28 -15.06 10.82
C ALA A 381 -9.56 -15.76 11.28
N ASP A 382 -10.62 -14.97 11.50
CA ASP A 382 -11.93 -15.48 11.88
C ASP A 382 -12.57 -16.36 10.79
N TRP A 383 -12.06 -16.38 9.55
CA TRP A 383 -12.56 -17.22 8.47
C TRP A 383 -11.82 -18.56 8.33
N GLU A 384 -10.73 -18.78 9.06
CA GLU A 384 -9.89 -19.98 8.91
C GLU A 384 -10.67 -21.28 9.15
N HIS A 385 -11.63 -21.28 10.07
CA HIS A 385 -12.48 -22.44 10.36
C HIS A 385 -13.53 -22.74 9.26
N THR A 386 -13.75 -21.80 8.35
CA THR A 386 -14.71 -21.92 7.23
C THR A 386 -14.04 -22.29 5.90
N CYS A 387 -12.73 -22.47 5.92
CA CYS A 387 -11.96 -22.76 4.73
C CYS A 387 -11.66 -24.26 4.60
N THR A 388 -11.68 -24.76 3.38
CA THR A 388 -11.35 -26.15 3.06
C THR A 388 -10.44 -26.17 1.85
N VAL A 389 -9.18 -26.55 2.07
CA VAL A 389 -8.25 -26.77 0.96
C VAL A 389 -8.73 -27.95 0.11
N GLN A 390 -8.63 -27.80 -1.21
CA GLN A 390 -8.99 -28.81 -2.18
C GLN A 390 -7.74 -29.45 -2.77
N ASP A 391 -7.93 -30.58 -3.47
CA ASP A 391 -6.85 -31.16 -4.26
C ASP A 391 -6.28 -30.14 -5.25
N THR A 392 -4.96 -30.17 -5.44
CA THR A 392 -4.24 -29.30 -6.38
C THR A 392 -4.89 -29.37 -7.77
N PRO A 393 -5.44 -28.26 -8.29
CA PRO A 393 -6.13 -28.26 -9.56
C PRO A 393 -5.14 -28.39 -10.72
N ARG A 394 -5.50 -29.25 -11.67
CA ARG A 394 -4.81 -29.35 -12.96
C ARG A 394 -5.29 -28.24 -13.89
N LEU A 395 -4.53 -27.15 -13.99
CA LEU A 395 -4.89 -25.99 -14.81
C LEU A 395 -4.57 -26.20 -16.29
N GLY A 396 -3.68 -27.14 -16.63
CA GLY A 396 -3.32 -27.44 -18.02
C GLY A 396 -2.64 -26.27 -18.73
N ASP A 397 -1.86 -25.48 -17.99
CA ASP A 397 -1.22 -24.21 -18.38
C ASP A 397 0.13 -24.38 -19.09
N MET A 398 0.50 -25.63 -19.41
CA MET A 398 1.78 -26.09 -19.99
C MET A 398 2.98 -26.05 -19.03
N TYR A 399 2.80 -25.51 -17.81
CA TYR A 399 3.80 -25.47 -16.75
C TYR A 399 3.41 -26.32 -15.53
N GLU A 400 2.25 -26.97 -15.59
CA GLU A 400 1.79 -28.00 -14.66
C GLU A 400 2.92 -29.00 -14.33
N ASP A 401 3.20 -29.15 -13.03
CA ASP A 401 4.20 -30.07 -12.46
C ASP A 401 5.68 -29.76 -12.76
N ILE A 402 6.04 -28.54 -13.16
CA ILE A 402 7.46 -28.16 -13.29
C ILE A 402 8.07 -27.85 -11.92
N ASP A 403 7.67 -26.75 -11.29
CA ASP A 403 8.17 -26.33 -10.00
C ASP A 403 7.05 -25.95 -9.05
N HIS A 404 6.09 -25.11 -9.44
CA HIS A 404 4.95 -24.74 -8.61
C HIS A 404 3.68 -25.54 -8.93
N GLN A 405 2.88 -25.75 -7.91
CA GLN A 405 1.57 -26.39 -7.94
C GLN A 405 0.54 -25.46 -7.31
N PRO A 406 -0.62 -25.26 -7.96
CA PRO A 406 -1.63 -24.35 -7.44
C PRO A 406 -2.20 -24.78 -6.08
N VAL A 407 -2.38 -23.82 -5.18
CA VAL A 407 -3.14 -24.03 -3.94
C VAL A 407 -4.58 -23.61 -4.19
N LEU A 408 -5.54 -24.54 -4.08
CA LEU A 408 -6.96 -24.28 -4.23
C LEU A 408 -7.66 -24.32 -2.86
N LEU A 409 -8.36 -23.24 -2.53
CA LEU A 409 -9.14 -23.12 -1.30
C LEU A 409 -10.61 -22.89 -1.65
N ARG A 410 -11.50 -23.65 -1.01
CA ARG A 410 -12.92 -23.31 -0.93
C ARG A 410 -13.15 -22.57 0.38
N LEU A 411 -13.64 -21.34 0.30
CA LEU A 411 -13.90 -20.47 1.43
C LEU A 411 -15.41 -20.23 1.55
N GLU A 412 -16.01 -20.56 2.69
CA GLU A 412 -17.42 -20.30 2.95
C GLU A 412 -17.58 -19.15 3.95
N ALA A 413 -17.51 -17.92 3.44
CA ALA A 413 -17.59 -16.72 4.27
C ALA A 413 -18.87 -15.93 4.00
N THR A 414 -19.37 -15.26 5.05
CA THR A 414 -20.44 -14.25 4.93
C THR A 414 -19.82 -12.88 4.99
N VAL A 415 -20.30 -11.98 4.14
CA VAL A 415 -19.83 -10.60 4.13
C VAL A 415 -21.04 -9.69 4.06
N ASP A 416 -21.33 -8.99 5.16
CA ASP A 416 -22.42 -8.03 5.21
C ASP A 416 -21.91 -6.64 4.86
N ALA A 417 -22.57 -6.01 3.89
CA ALA A 417 -22.43 -4.59 3.70
C ALA A 417 -23.24 -3.91 4.80
N THR A 418 -22.57 -3.36 5.82
CA THR A 418 -23.27 -2.40 6.69
C THR A 418 -23.72 -1.26 5.78
N PRO A 419 -25.04 -0.98 5.67
CA PRO A 419 -25.48 0.12 4.84
C PRO A 419 -24.84 1.38 5.41
N VAL A 420 -24.06 2.08 4.60
CA VAL A 420 -23.61 3.42 4.94
C VAL A 420 -24.90 4.24 5.08
N GLN A 421 -25.31 4.51 6.32
CA GLN A 421 -26.38 5.46 6.56
C GLN A 421 -25.89 6.79 6.02
N HIS A 422 -26.40 7.17 4.85
CA HIS A 422 -26.31 8.54 4.40
C HIS A 422 -27.11 9.36 5.42
N HIS A 423 -26.41 9.94 6.39
CA HIS A 423 -26.97 11.06 7.14
C HIS A 423 -27.10 12.21 6.13
N THR A 424 -28.32 12.33 5.60
CA THR A 424 -28.80 13.45 4.79
C THR A 424 -28.84 14.73 5.60
#